data_AF-A0A2B4R3T6-F1
#
_entry.id   AF-A0A2B4R3T6-F1
#
_cell.length_a   1.000
_cell.length_b   1.000
_cell.length_c   1.000
_cell.angle_alpha   90.00
_cell.angle_beta   90.00
_cell.angle_gamma   90.00
#
_symmetry.space_group_name_H-M   'P 1'
#
loop_
_entity.id
_entity.type
_entity.pdbx_description
1 polymer ?
#
loop_
_entity_poly.entity_id
_entity_poly.type
_entity_poly.pdbx_seq_one_letter_code
_entity_poly.pdbx_strand_id
1 'polypeptide(L)'
;MPGDNCSVFGCGSCRRTKGIGIWKLPAPLNDDFRKWREAWLNELTKYRVIDKDFQNQIDNDKVQANLVFDKNTHDLIGFVDLGDPDINFATLDKHDDVATYALVFLVRGVSTELKFSLAYFATTGVTSVQIMPLFWEAVCILECICNLWVIAATSDGASPNRRFYRLYKNLDGGSGKEVCYRTINLYATYRYIYFFSDAPHLIKTTKNCLLHSGHGRCTRYMWNDGLYVIWQHITELFHQDMENGLKLLPKLTYDHINISSYSAMRVSFVAQVLSASVSAVMRTFSSPDTAATAKLCEMVDSFFDCLNVRSTTEHERKRKPFLAPYTSVQDVRFRWLESTFLKYLQDRLQSIKDRPGNFTKTA
;
A
#
# COMPACT_ATOMS: atom_id res chain seq x y z
N MET A 1 5.74 3.52 -33.66
CA MET A 1 4.61 3.30 -32.74
C MET A 1 3.84 2.08 -33.22
N PRO A 2 3.95 0.92 -32.54
CA PRO A 2 2.97 -0.16 -32.74
C PRO A 2 1.66 0.32 -32.11
N GLY A 3 0.62 0.50 -32.94
CA GLY A 3 -0.70 0.95 -32.53
C GLY A 3 -1.53 -0.16 -31.89
N ASP A 4 -2.58 0.27 -31.18
CA ASP A 4 -3.40 -0.44 -30.17
C ASP A 4 -4.03 -1.79 -30.55
N ASN A 5 -3.85 -2.27 -31.78
CA ASN A 5 -4.45 -3.52 -32.27
C ASN A 5 -3.46 -4.68 -32.45
N CYS A 6 -2.15 -4.43 -32.52
CA CYS A 6 -1.14 -5.47 -32.73
C CYS A 6 0.20 -5.03 -32.14
N SER A 7 0.77 -5.83 -31.23
CA SER A 7 2.04 -5.48 -30.58
C SER A 7 3.28 -5.89 -31.40
N VAL A 8 3.11 -6.32 -32.66
CA VAL A 8 4.20 -6.71 -33.56
C VAL A 8 4.76 -5.47 -34.25
N PHE A 9 6.04 -5.17 -33.99
CA PHE A 9 6.72 -4.03 -34.57
C PHE A 9 6.82 -4.17 -36.11
N GLY A 10 6.43 -3.12 -36.84
CA GLY A 10 6.43 -3.12 -38.32
C GLY A 10 5.18 -3.72 -38.97
N CYS A 11 4.19 -4.18 -38.19
CA CYS A 11 2.93 -4.68 -38.72
C CYS A 11 2.14 -3.57 -39.43
N GLY A 12 1.85 -3.74 -40.73
CA GLY A 12 1.09 -2.77 -41.54
C GLY A 12 -0.32 -2.50 -41.00
N SER A 13 -0.88 -3.45 -40.26
CA SER A 13 -2.18 -3.38 -39.58
C SER A 13 -2.21 -2.37 -38.41
N CYS A 14 -1.05 -2.01 -37.84
CA CYS A 14 -0.95 -0.97 -36.80
C CYS A 14 -1.20 0.45 -37.34
N ARG A 15 -1.15 0.66 -38.67
CA ARG A 15 -1.20 2.01 -39.27
C ARG A 15 -2.51 2.32 -40.00
N ARG A 16 -3.42 1.36 -40.20
CA ARG A 16 -4.71 1.60 -40.89
C ARG A 16 -5.88 0.88 -40.21
N THR A 17 -6.90 1.67 -39.88
CA THR A 17 -8.16 1.31 -39.20
C THR A 17 -9.14 0.56 -40.10
N LYS A 18 -8.84 -0.69 -40.47
CA LYS A 18 -9.88 -1.61 -40.98
C LYS A 18 -9.77 -2.97 -40.30
N GLY A 19 -10.92 -3.45 -39.82
CA GLY A 19 -11.07 -4.52 -38.83
C GLY A 19 -10.31 -5.79 -39.13
N ILE A 20 -9.31 -6.09 -38.31
CA ILE A 20 -8.66 -7.40 -38.23
C ILE A 20 -8.80 -7.89 -36.78
N GLY A 21 -9.23 -9.14 -36.61
CA GLY A 21 -9.37 -9.78 -35.32
C GLY A 21 -8.01 -9.95 -34.62
N ILE A 22 -7.96 -9.63 -33.34
CA ILE A 22 -6.81 -9.87 -32.47
C ILE A 22 -6.74 -11.38 -32.24
N TRP A 23 -5.69 -12.03 -32.71
CA TRP A 23 -5.49 -13.47 -32.51
C TRP A 23 -5.04 -13.74 -31.08
N LYS A 24 -5.77 -14.58 -30.35
CA LYS A 24 -5.29 -15.13 -29.07
C LYS A 24 -4.07 -16.01 -29.35
N LEU A 25 -2.99 -15.81 -28.60
CA LEU A 25 -1.87 -16.75 -28.58
C LEU A 25 -2.41 -18.14 -28.22
N PRO A 26 -2.16 -19.19 -29.02
CA PRO A 26 -2.68 -20.52 -28.72
C PRO A 26 -2.32 -20.96 -27.31
N ALA A 27 -3.27 -21.59 -26.64
CA ALA A 27 -2.98 -22.28 -25.39
C ALA A 27 -1.87 -23.32 -25.67
N PRO A 28 -0.88 -23.48 -24.77
CA PRO A 28 0.24 -24.41 -24.96
C PRO A 28 -0.23 -25.85 -24.73
N LEU A 29 -1.10 -26.34 -25.62
CA LEU A 29 -1.79 -27.62 -25.52
C LEU A 29 -0.91 -28.80 -25.94
N ASN A 30 0.15 -28.55 -26.72
CA ASN A 30 1.19 -29.51 -27.06
C ASN A 30 2.56 -28.80 -27.23
N ASP A 31 3.62 -29.57 -27.38
CA ASP A 31 5.00 -29.04 -27.45
C ASP A 31 5.24 -28.15 -28.67
N ASP A 32 4.53 -28.38 -29.78
CA ASP A 32 4.60 -27.53 -30.97
C ASP A 32 3.94 -26.18 -30.72
N PHE A 33 2.77 -26.13 -30.07
CA PHE A 33 2.12 -24.90 -29.65
C PHE A 33 2.92 -24.14 -28.58
N ARG A 34 3.63 -24.85 -27.69
CA ARG A 34 4.50 -24.23 -26.69
C ARG A 34 5.70 -23.56 -27.36
N LYS A 35 6.40 -24.25 -28.28
CA LYS A 35 7.49 -23.66 -29.07
C LYS A 35 7.02 -22.48 -29.91
N TRP A 36 5.85 -22.60 -30.54
CA TRP A 36 5.29 -21.53 -31.35
C TRP A 36 4.93 -20.30 -30.52
N ARG A 37 4.35 -20.51 -29.34
CA ARG A 37 4.04 -19.45 -28.37
C ARG A 37 5.30 -18.76 -27.85
N GLU A 38 6.35 -19.51 -27.53
CA GLU A 38 7.63 -18.96 -27.05
C GLU A 38 8.36 -18.15 -28.13
N ALA A 39 8.38 -18.63 -29.38
CA ALA A 39 8.94 -17.89 -30.51
C ALA A 39 8.20 -16.56 -30.74
N TRP A 40 6.87 -16.57 -30.63
CA TRP A 40 6.04 -15.37 -30.73
C TRP A 40 6.22 -14.41 -29.56
N LEU A 41 6.28 -14.91 -28.33
CA LEU A 41 6.53 -14.09 -27.15
C LEU A 41 7.91 -13.43 -27.24
N ASN A 42 8.94 -14.16 -27.65
CA ASN A 42 10.28 -13.61 -27.82
C ASN A 42 10.32 -12.45 -28.81
N GLU A 43 9.60 -12.51 -29.94
CA GLU A 43 9.51 -11.38 -30.88
C GLU A 43 8.66 -10.22 -30.33
N LEU A 44 7.59 -10.50 -29.57
CA LEU A 44 6.75 -9.48 -28.93
C LEU A 44 7.46 -8.74 -27.79
N THR A 45 8.43 -9.38 -27.13
CA THR A 45 9.17 -8.83 -25.99
C THR A 45 10.57 -8.35 -26.33
N LYS A 46 11.09 -8.67 -27.53
CA LYS A 46 12.48 -8.42 -27.98
C LYS A 46 12.96 -6.98 -27.79
N TYR A 47 12.05 -6.01 -27.80
CA TYR A 47 12.34 -4.57 -27.70
C TYR A 47 11.45 -3.81 -26.72
N ARG A 48 10.77 -4.49 -25.78
CA ARG A 48 9.88 -3.81 -24.82
C ARG A 48 10.67 -3.11 -23.71
N VAL A 49 10.94 -1.82 -23.87
CA VAL A 49 10.92 -0.90 -22.74
C VAL A 49 9.46 -0.86 -22.27
N ILE A 50 9.18 -1.22 -21.01
CA ILE A 50 7.84 -1.10 -20.44
C ILE A 50 7.46 0.37 -20.56
N ASP A 51 6.34 0.63 -21.24
CA ASP A 51 5.84 1.98 -21.49
C ASP A 51 5.71 2.75 -20.17
N LYS A 52 6.30 3.94 -20.13
CA LYS A 52 6.42 4.76 -18.91
C LYS A 52 5.04 5.17 -18.39
N ASP A 53 4.05 5.33 -19.26
CA ASP A 53 2.70 5.71 -18.87
C ASP A 53 1.94 4.52 -18.31
N PHE A 54 2.11 3.32 -18.87
CA PHE A 54 1.57 2.09 -18.29
C PHE A 54 2.17 1.80 -16.91
N GLN A 55 3.48 1.99 -16.74
CA GLN A 55 4.14 1.88 -15.43
C GLN A 55 3.61 2.93 -14.44
N ASN A 56 3.44 4.17 -14.87
CA ASN A 56 2.85 5.23 -14.05
C ASN A 56 1.39 4.94 -13.65
N GLN A 57 0.60 4.28 -14.50
CA GLN A 57 -0.79 3.91 -14.18
C GLN A 57 -0.85 2.83 -13.10
N ILE A 58 0.01 1.81 -13.19
CA ILE A 58 0.18 0.79 -12.14
C ILE A 58 0.65 1.43 -10.83
N ASP A 59 1.63 2.35 -10.91
CA ASP A 59 2.17 3.01 -9.73
C ASP A 59 1.18 3.99 -9.07
N ASN A 60 0.14 4.43 -9.79
CA ASN A 60 -0.92 5.32 -9.30
C ASN A 60 -2.25 4.61 -9.00
N ASP A 61 -2.33 3.28 -9.13
CA ASP A 61 -3.56 2.47 -8.99
C ASP A 61 -4.74 3.01 -9.84
N LYS A 62 -4.44 3.55 -11.03
CA LYS A 62 -5.45 4.13 -11.93
C LYS A 62 -5.71 3.24 -13.13
N VAL A 63 -6.97 3.13 -13.51
CA VAL A 63 -7.39 2.58 -14.80
C VAL A 63 -7.46 3.73 -15.79
N GLN A 64 -7.02 3.50 -17.03
CA GLN A 64 -7.18 4.50 -18.09
C GLN A 64 -8.67 4.75 -18.35
N ALA A 65 -9.09 6.01 -18.17
CA ALA A 65 -10.45 6.43 -18.46
C ALA A 65 -10.70 6.38 -19.97
N ASN A 66 -11.37 5.34 -20.45
CA ASN A 66 -11.74 5.20 -21.85
C ASN A 66 -12.93 4.26 -22.01
N LEU A 67 -13.64 4.40 -23.13
CA LEU A 67 -14.74 3.53 -23.50
C LEU A 67 -14.25 2.51 -24.54
N VAL A 68 -14.53 1.24 -24.29
CA VAL A 68 -14.13 0.12 -25.14
C VAL A 68 -15.38 -0.64 -25.57
N PHE A 69 -15.59 -0.76 -26.88
CA PHE A 69 -16.68 -1.57 -27.41
C PHE A 69 -16.30 -3.05 -27.40
N ASP A 70 -16.99 -3.87 -26.60
CA ASP A 70 -16.82 -5.32 -26.62
C ASP A 70 -17.62 -5.92 -27.78
N LYS A 71 -16.90 -6.51 -28.73
CA LYS A 71 -17.48 -7.09 -29.95
C LYS A 71 -18.26 -8.37 -29.69
N ASN A 72 -18.10 -9.01 -28.53
CA ASN A 72 -18.79 -10.26 -28.21
C ASN A 72 -20.14 -9.96 -27.52
N THR A 73 -20.14 -9.11 -26.51
CA THR A 73 -21.36 -8.72 -25.81
C THR A 73 -22.13 -7.62 -26.55
N HIS A 74 -21.47 -6.90 -27.46
CA HIS A 74 -21.97 -5.70 -28.15
C HIS A 74 -22.22 -4.51 -27.22
N ASP A 75 -21.62 -4.53 -26.03
CA ASP A 75 -21.75 -3.47 -25.04
C ASP A 75 -20.56 -2.51 -25.08
N LEU A 76 -20.84 -1.27 -24.68
CA LEU A 76 -19.81 -0.26 -24.44
C LEU A 76 -19.35 -0.36 -22.99
N ILE A 77 -18.11 -0.82 -22.78
CA ILE A 77 -17.49 -1.04 -21.48
C ILE A 77 -16.64 0.18 -21.11
N GLY A 78 -16.53 0.49 -19.82
CA GLY A 78 -15.67 1.57 -19.31
C GLY A 78 -16.42 2.58 -18.46
N PHE A 79 -17.73 2.41 -18.29
CA PHE A 79 -18.53 3.18 -17.34
C PHE A 79 -18.32 2.69 -15.90
N VAL A 80 -18.73 3.53 -14.95
CA VAL A 80 -18.85 3.13 -13.55
C VAL A 80 -19.86 2.00 -13.43
N ASP A 81 -19.44 0.92 -12.78
CA ASP A 81 -20.25 -0.25 -12.48
C ASP A 81 -19.85 -0.77 -11.09
N LEU A 82 -20.74 -0.53 -10.12
CA LEU A 82 -20.61 -1.00 -8.74
C LEU A 82 -21.41 -2.29 -8.49
N GLY A 83 -22.01 -2.90 -9.50
CA GLY A 83 -22.91 -4.03 -9.35
C GLY A 83 -24.35 -3.59 -9.10
N ASP A 84 -25.11 -4.40 -8.37
CA ASP A 84 -26.55 -4.24 -8.19
C ASP A 84 -26.93 -2.85 -7.63
N PRO A 85 -27.75 -2.05 -8.33
CA PRO A 85 -28.24 -0.76 -7.85
C PRO A 85 -29.02 -0.84 -6.54
N ASP A 86 -29.72 -1.95 -6.29
CA ASP A 86 -30.50 -2.18 -5.07
C ASP A 86 -29.60 -2.43 -3.85
N ILE A 87 -28.35 -2.86 -4.09
CA ILE A 87 -27.31 -3.03 -3.07
C ILE A 87 -26.50 -1.74 -2.89
N ASN A 88 -26.30 -0.98 -3.98
CA ASN A 88 -25.55 0.27 -4.01
C ASN A 88 -26.43 1.53 -4.05
N PHE A 89 -27.13 1.81 -2.94
CA PHE A 89 -28.01 2.97 -2.74
C PHE A 89 -27.41 4.36 -3.06
N ALA A 90 -26.10 4.48 -3.28
CA ALA A 90 -25.40 5.74 -3.56
C ALA A 90 -25.19 6.05 -5.05
N THR A 91 -25.72 5.23 -5.97
CA THR A 91 -25.49 5.36 -7.42
C THR A 91 -26.66 5.97 -8.20
N LEU A 92 -27.69 6.46 -7.53
CA LEU A 92 -28.98 6.86 -8.12
C LEU A 92 -28.94 7.84 -9.30
N ASP A 93 -27.84 8.58 -9.55
CA ASP A 93 -27.81 9.65 -10.56
C ASP A 93 -26.67 9.61 -11.59
N LYS A 94 -25.77 8.60 -11.62
CA LYS A 94 -24.56 8.66 -12.48
C LYS A 94 -24.20 7.35 -13.17
N HIS A 95 -24.96 6.99 -14.21
CA HIS A 95 -24.68 5.82 -15.05
C HIS A 95 -23.66 6.07 -16.18
N ASP A 96 -23.34 7.33 -16.52
CA ASP A 96 -22.54 7.65 -17.71
C ASP A 96 -21.11 8.14 -17.41
N ASP A 97 -20.68 8.09 -16.15
CA ASP A 97 -19.30 8.48 -15.79
C ASP A 97 -18.32 7.40 -16.26
N VAL A 98 -17.22 7.82 -16.91
CA VAL A 98 -16.13 6.93 -17.31
C VAL A 98 -15.30 6.56 -16.07
N ALA A 99 -15.13 5.27 -15.83
CA ALA A 99 -14.36 4.75 -14.71
C ALA A 99 -12.88 5.16 -14.79
N THR A 100 -12.31 5.50 -13.63
CA THR A 100 -10.90 5.90 -13.49
C THR A 100 -10.12 5.00 -12.51
N TYR A 101 -10.83 4.17 -11.75
CA TYR A 101 -10.30 3.25 -10.76
C TYR A 101 -11.05 1.91 -10.83
N ALA A 102 -10.42 0.85 -10.32
CA ALA A 102 -11.10 -0.42 -10.06
C ALA A 102 -11.03 -0.75 -8.56
N LEU A 103 -12.18 -0.93 -7.92
CA LEU A 103 -12.24 -1.53 -6.59
C LEU A 103 -12.12 -3.05 -6.73
N VAL A 104 -11.19 -3.68 -6.01
CA VAL A 104 -10.96 -5.13 -6.11
C VAL A 104 -10.99 -5.76 -4.72
N PHE A 105 -11.80 -6.81 -4.56
CA PHE A 105 -11.75 -7.70 -3.40
C PHE A 105 -10.83 -8.88 -3.70
N LEU A 106 -9.59 -8.78 -3.23
CA LEU A 106 -8.59 -9.84 -3.34
C LEU A 106 -8.64 -10.76 -2.12
N VAL A 107 -8.76 -12.07 -2.36
CA VAL A 107 -8.73 -13.09 -1.33
C VAL A 107 -7.33 -13.68 -1.25
N ARG A 108 -6.81 -13.81 -0.03
CA ARG A 108 -5.50 -14.40 0.25
C ARG A 108 -5.59 -15.35 1.44
N GLY A 109 -5.07 -16.56 1.27
CA GLY A 109 -4.90 -17.53 2.35
C GLY A 109 -3.83 -17.07 3.34
N VAL A 110 -4.10 -17.26 4.64
CA VAL A 110 -3.17 -16.88 5.71
C VAL A 110 -2.07 -17.93 5.89
N SER A 111 -2.44 -19.21 5.79
CA SER A 111 -1.53 -20.35 5.91
C SER A 111 -1.48 -21.19 4.63
N THR A 112 -1.95 -20.64 3.51
CA THR A 112 -1.99 -21.32 2.21
C THR A 112 -1.54 -20.36 1.10
N GLU A 113 -1.20 -20.90 -0.06
CA GLU A 113 -0.86 -20.11 -1.25
C GLU A 113 -2.10 -19.60 -2.02
N LEU A 114 -3.30 -19.83 -1.48
CA LEU A 114 -4.55 -19.43 -2.11
C LEU A 114 -4.56 -17.92 -2.34
N LYS A 115 -4.71 -17.51 -3.60
CA LYS A 115 -4.83 -16.10 -3.98
C LYS A 115 -5.70 -15.99 -5.22
N PHE A 116 -6.78 -15.23 -5.14
CA PHE A 116 -7.64 -14.95 -6.29
C PHE A 116 -8.41 -13.65 -6.10
N SER A 117 -8.82 -13.04 -7.21
CA SER A 117 -9.75 -11.91 -7.20
C SER A 117 -11.17 -12.45 -7.08
N LEU A 118 -11.89 -12.08 -6.01
CA LEU A 118 -13.28 -12.49 -5.83
C LEU A 118 -14.22 -11.64 -6.68
N ALA A 119 -14.05 -10.31 -6.61
CA ALA A 119 -14.87 -9.35 -7.33
C ALA A 119 -14.04 -8.10 -7.67
N TYR A 120 -14.43 -7.44 -8.76
CA TYR A 120 -13.92 -6.13 -9.14
C TYR A 120 -15.07 -5.24 -9.61
N PHE A 121 -14.93 -3.94 -9.39
CA PHE A 121 -15.95 -2.94 -9.72
C PHE A 121 -15.27 -1.74 -10.36
N ALA A 122 -15.82 -1.23 -11.46
CA ALA A 122 -15.30 -0.07 -12.17
C ALA A 122 -15.86 1.21 -11.53
N THR A 123 -15.01 2.17 -11.15
CA THR A 123 -15.42 3.31 -10.32
C THR A 123 -14.70 4.60 -10.71
N THR A 124 -15.27 5.75 -10.36
CA THR A 124 -14.56 7.04 -10.33
C THR A 124 -13.96 7.36 -8.95
N GLY A 125 -14.09 6.42 -8.02
CA GLY A 125 -13.85 6.57 -6.59
C GLY A 125 -14.97 5.87 -5.82
N VAL A 126 -14.67 5.42 -4.61
CA VAL A 126 -15.64 4.71 -3.75
C VAL A 126 -15.77 5.41 -2.41
N THR A 127 -16.99 5.49 -1.91
CA THR A 127 -17.28 5.97 -0.56
C THR A 127 -17.32 4.79 0.43
N SER A 128 -17.13 5.07 1.72
CA SER A 128 -17.21 4.04 2.76
C SER A 128 -18.56 3.34 2.83
N VAL A 129 -19.64 4.05 2.47
CA VAL A 129 -21.01 3.52 2.48
C VAL A 129 -21.29 2.61 1.28
N GLN A 130 -20.57 2.78 0.16
CA GLN A 130 -20.60 1.85 -0.98
C GLN A 130 -19.74 0.60 -0.73
N ILE A 131 -18.57 0.75 -0.08
CA ILE A 131 -17.71 -0.39 0.26
C ILE A 131 -18.42 -1.35 1.23
N MET A 132 -19.25 -0.82 2.14
CA MET A 132 -19.87 -1.60 3.21
C MET A 132 -20.75 -2.78 2.73
N PRO A 133 -21.78 -2.57 1.88
CA PRO A 133 -22.59 -3.68 1.39
C PRO A 133 -21.77 -4.66 0.54
N LEU A 134 -20.92 -4.16 -0.37
CA LEU A 134 -20.05 -5.00 -1.20
C LEU A 134 -19.10 -5.87 -0.37
N PHE A 135 -18.58 -5.33 0.72
CA PHE A 135 -17.75 -6.08 1.66
C PHE A 135 -18.52 -7.23 2.32
N TRP A 136 -19.75 -6.99 2.79
CA TRP A 136 -20.54 -8.04 3.42
C TRP A 136 -21.04 -9.07 2.42
N GLU A 137 -21.34 -8.70 1.19
CA GLU A 137 -21.64 -9.65 0.12
C GLU A 137 -20.43 -10.55 -0.17
N ALA A 138 -19.23 -9.96 -0.27
CA ALA A 138 -18.00 -10.71 -0.40
C ALA A 138 -17.78 -11.67 0.80
N VAL A 139 -18.00 -11.22 2.03
CA VAL A 139 -17.91 -12.08 3.23
C VAL A 139 -18.96 -13.19 3.18
N CYS A 140 -20.20 -12.89 2.77
CA CYS A 140 -21.28 -13.87 2.64
C CYS A 140 -20.90 -15.00 1.69
N ILE A 141 -20.41 -14.65 0.49
CA ILE A 141 -19.99 -15.63 -0.51
C ILE A 141 -18.87 -16.51 0.05
N LEU A 142 -17.85 -15.90 0.68
CA LEU A 142 -16.73 -16.64 1.24
C LEU A 142 -17.15 -17.59 2.36
N GLU A 143 -17.94 -17.10 3.32
CA GLU A 143 -18.32 -17.86 4.52
C GLU A 143 -19.40 -18.90 4.22
N CYS A 144 -20.48 -18.51 3.54
CA CYS A 144 -21.68 -19.32 3.38
C CYS A 144 -21.60 -20.27 2.18
N ILE A 145 -20.92 -19.87 1.09
CA ILE A 145 -20.89 -20.63 -0.17
C ILE A 145 -19.56 -21.36 -0.32
N CYS A 146 -18.44 -20.64 -0.17
CA CYS A 146 -17.12 -21.22 -0.37
C CYS A 146 -16.58 -21.98 0.86
N ASN A 147 -17.22 -21.82 2.02
CA ASN A 147 -16.75 -22.35 3.31
C ASN A 147 -15.30 -21.92 3.64
N LEU A 148 -14.98 -20.66 3.34
CA LEU A 148 -13.70 -20.02 3.60
C LEU A 148 -13.84 -18.98 4.71
N TRP A 149 -13.08 -19.15 5.79
CA TRP A 149 -13.15 -18.27 6.95
C TRP A 149 -12.46 -16.93 6.69
N VAL A 150 -13.25 -15.86 6.73
CA VAL A 150 -12.74 -14.49 6.73
C VAL A 150 -12.32 -14.13 8.16
N ILE A 151 -11.02 -13.98 8.37
CA ILE A 151 -10.46 -13.62 9.68
C ILE A 151 -10.00 -12.15 9.74
N ALA A 152 -9.64 -11.58 8.59
CA ALA A 152 -9.08 -10.25 8.51
C ALA A 152 -9.37 -9.59 7.16
N ALA A 153 -9.47 -8.26 7.17
CA ALA A 153 -9.52 -7.43 5.97
C ALA A 153 -8.41 -6.38 6.05
N THR A 154 -7.67 -6.22 4.95
CA THR A 154 -6.59 -5.24 4.84
C THR A 154 -6.93 -4.22 3.76
N SER A 155 -6.73 -2.94 4.05
CA SER A 155 -6.83 -1.89 3.03
C SER A 155 -5.76 -0.81 3.21
N ASP A 156 -5.60 0.00 2.17
CA ASP A 156 -4.67 1.12 2.22
C ASP A 156 -5.14 2.22 3.18
N GLY A 157 -4.33 3.27 3.28
CA GLY A 157 -4.62 4.41 4.12
C GLY A 157 -5.62 5.39 3.53
N ALA A 158 -6.40 5.10 2.47
CA ALA A 158 -7.28 6.09 1.85
C ALA A 158 -8.45 6.52 2.75
N SER A 159 -8.93 7.75 2.56
CA SER A 159 -10.00 8.33 3.41
C SER A 159 -11.29 7.49 3.46
N PRO A 160 -11.80 6.93 2.34
CA PRO A 160 -12.94 6.01 2.35
C PRO A 160 -12.68 4.75 3.18
N ASN A 161 -11.50 4.14 3.04
CA ASN A 161 -11.11 2.93 3.77
C ASN A 161 -11.02 3.16 5.28
N ARG A 162 -10.38 4.26 5.70
CA ARG A 162 -10.34 4.64 7.13
C ARG A 162 -11.75 4.90 7.69
N ARG A 163 -12.64 5.51 6.89
CA ARG A 163 -14.03 5.75 7.31
C ARG A 163 -14.83 4.46 7.38
N PHE A 164 -14.62 3.54 6.44
CA PHE A 164 -15.23 2.22 6.43
C PHE A 164 -14.96 1.46 7.74
N TYR A 165 -13.71 1.43 8.23
CA TYR A 165 -13.41 0.82 9.54
C TYR A 165 -14.20 1.48 10.69
N ARG A 166 -14.30 2.82 10.70
CA ARG A 166 -15.03 3.55 11.75
C ARG A 166 -16.54 3.33 11.74
N LEU A 167 -17.14 2.91 10.62
CA LEU A 167 -18.57 2.59 10.55
C LEU A 167 -18.94 1.43 11.49
N TYR A 168 -17.98 0.54 11.78
CA TYR A 168 -18.16 -0.61 12.65
C TYR A 168 -17.97 -0.31 14.14
N LYS A 169 -17.82 0.95 14.55
CA LYS A 169 -17.57 1.28 15.96
C LYS A 169 -18.63 0.72 16.90
N ASN A 170 -19.90 0.68 16.48
CA ASN A 170 -20.99 0.11 17.27
C ASN A 170 -21.06 -1.43 17.21
N LEU A 171 -20.31 -2.05 16.30
CA LEU A 171 -20.26 -3.50 16.05
C LEU A 171 -18.92 -4.13 16.49
N ASP A 172 -18.08 -3.37 17.20
CA ASP A 172 -16.75 -3.79 17.64
C ASP A 172 -16.75 -4.72 18.88
N GLY A 173 -17.96 -5.08 19.34
CA GLY A 173 -18.20 -5.86 20.54
C GLY A 173 -17.93 -5.11 21.84
N GLY A 174 -18.07 -3.78 21.85
CA GLY A 174 -17.85 -2.95 23.02
C GLY A 174 -16.38 -2.89 23.42
N SER A 175 -15.47 -2.75 22.44
CA SER A 175 -14.02 -2.88 22.70
C SER A 175 -13.46 -1.84 23.69
N GLY A 176 -14.19 -0.75 23.93
CA GLY A 176 -13.78 0.36 24.78
C GLY A 176 -12.59 1.15 24.23
N LYS A 177 -12.07 0.79 23.05
CA LYS A 177 -10.94 1.47 22.41
C LYS A 177 -11.42 2.60 21.51
N GLU A 178 -10.61 3.65 21.39
CA GLU A 178 -10.91 4.80 20.53
C GLU A 178 -10.90 4.42 19.04
N VAL A 179 -10.02 3.48 18.67
CA VAL A 179 -9.82 2.99 17.30
C VAL A 179 -10.67 1.75 17.06
N CYS A 180 -11.45 1.75 15.97
CA CYS A 180 -12.15 0.56 15.49
C CYS A 180 -11.19 -0.31 14.67
N TYR A 181 -10.93 -1.54 15.14
CA TYR A 181 -9.99 -2.49 14.52
C TYR A 181 -10.61 -3.87 14.28
N ARG A 182 -11.90 -4.06 14.59
CA ARG A 182 -12.62 -5.31 14.39
C ARG A 182 -14.12 -5.08 14.30
N THR A 183 -14.82 -6.05 13.73
CA THR A 183 -16.29 -6.13 13.76
C THR A 183 -16.71 -7.58 14.01
N ILE A 184 -17.87 -7.78 14.65
CA ILE A 184 -18.51 -9.11 14.69
C ILE A 184 -18.75 -9.56 13.25
N ASN A 185 -18.46 -10.82 12.93
CA ASN A 185 -18.78 -11.39 11.62
C ASN A 185 -20.30 -11.69 11.56
N LEU A 186 -21.02 -11.03 10.65
CA LEU A 186 -22.48 -11.18 10.52
C LEU A 186 -22.90 -12.60 10.10
N TYR A 187 -22.03 -13.35 9.42
CA TYR A 187 -22.28 -14.72 8.98
C TYR A 187 -21.65 -15.77 9.91
N ALA A 188 -20.89 -15.35 10.91
CA ALA A 188 -20.28 -16.21 11.93
C ALA A 188 -20.12 -15.45 13.25
N THR A 189 -21.23 -15.17 13.93
CA THR A 189 -21.32 -14.25 15.08
C THR A 189 -20.46 -14.62 16.29
N TYR A 190 -19.96 -15.85 16.35
CA TYR A 190 -19.03 -16.32 17.37
C TYR A 190 -17.58 -15.85 17.17
N ARG A 191 -17.26 -15.15 16.07
CA ARG A 191 -15.91 -14.63 15.78
C ARG A 191 -15.91 -13.22 15.19
N TYR A 192 -14.75 -12.59 15.29
CA TYR A 192 -14.49 -11.26 14.73
C TYR A 192 -13.78 -11.33 13.38
N ILE A 193 -14.01 -10.30 12.56
CA ILE A 193 -13.13 -9.95 11.44
C ILE A 193 -12.27 -8.77 11.91
N TYR A 194 -10.95 -8.87 11.76
CA TYR A 194 -10.00 -7.83 12.15
C TYR A 194 -9.60 -6.93 10.97
N PHE A 195 -9.51 -5.63 11.21
CA PHE A 195 -9.12 -4.64 10.20
C PHE A 195 -7.66 -4.26 10.37
N PHE A 196 -6.89 -4.37 9.29
CA PHE A 196 -5.46 -4.03 9.25
C PHE A 196 -5.19 -2.96 8.19
N SER A 197 -4.45 -1.93 8.57
CA SER A 197 -3.90 -1.00 7.58
C SER A 197 -2.65 -1.60 6.92
N ASP A 198 -2.43 -1.27 5.64
CA ASP A 198 -1.22 -1.66 4.92
C ASP A 198 0.05 -1.04 5.54
N ALA A 199 0.86 -1.86 6.22
CA ALA A 199 2.06 -1.41 6.93
C ALA A 199 3.11 -0.72 6.02
N PRO A 200 3.44 -1.26 4.83
CA PRO A 200 4.19 -0.53 3.79
C PRO A 200 3.66 0.87 3.49
N HIS A 201 2.35 1.05 3.35
CA HIS A 201 1.75 2.36 3.14
C HIS A 201 1.89 3.28 4.35
N LEU A 202 1.74 2.74 5.57
CA LEU A 202 1.93 3.52 6.80
C LEU A 202 3.34 4.13 6.87
N ILE A 203 4.39 3.34 6.64
CA ILE A 203 5.76 3.86 6.69
C ILE A 203 6.06 4.85 5.56
N LYS A 204 5.49 4.63 4.36
CA LYS A 204 5.58 5.61 3.26
C LYS A 204 4.97 6.94 3.67
N THR A 205 3.79 6.92 4.27
CA THR A 205 3.14 8.13 4.78
C THR A 205 3.96 8.80 5.87
N THR A 206 4.54 8.04 6.81
CA THR A 206 5.44 8.59 7.82
C THR A 206 6.64 9.30 7.21
N LYS A 207 7.31 8.68 6.23
CA LYS A 207 8.43 9.30 5.52
C LYS A 207 8.00 10.52 4.72
N ASN A 208 6.84 10.51 4.09
CA ASN A 208 6.33 11.67 3.34
C ASN A 208 5.99 12.84 4.28
N CYS A 209 5.47 12.55 5.48
CA CYS A 209 5.30 13.57 6.51
C CYS A 209 6.65 14.14 6.94
N LEU A 210 7.65 13.27 7.16
CA LEU A 210 8.99 13.70 7.55
C LEU A 210 9.67 14.55 6.47
N LEU A 211 9.59 14.14 5.21
CA LEU A 211 10.12 14.87 4.06
C LEU A 211 9.57 16.29 3.96
N HIS A 212 8.29 16.47 4.26
CA HIS A 212 7.65 17.78 4.23
C HIS A 212 7.70 18.54 5.55
N SER A 213 8.42 17.98 6.53
CA SER A 213 8.69 18.59 7.83
C SER A 213 9.92 19.48 7.72
N GLY A 214 9.72 20.80 7.68
CA GLY A 214 10.79 21.79 7.52
C GLY A 214 11.52 21.75 6.17
N HIS A 215 11.00 21.01 5.18
CA HIS A 215 11.66 20.81 3.88
C HIS A 215 10.67 20.57 2.73
N GLY A 216 11.13 20.63 1.48
CA GLY A 216 10.33 20.45 0.27
C GLY A 216 9.23 21.51 0.16
N ARG A 217 7.96 21.08 0.09
CA ARG A 217 6.80 22.00 0.15
C ARG A 217 6.63 22.67 1.52
N CYS A 218 7.37 22.23 2.55
CA CYS A 218 7.35 22.75 3.90
C CYS A 218 5.92 22.91 4.45
N THR A 219 5.10 21.88 4.28
CA THR A 219 3.68 21.92 4.66
C THR A 219 3.46 21.69 6.15
N ARG A 220 4.51 21.27 6.88
CA ARG A 220 4.42 20.95 8.31
C ARG A 220 5.76 21.11 9.01
N TYR A 221 5.70 21.08 10.34
CA TYR A 221 6.83 20.88 11.23
C TYR A 221 6.41 19.86 12.27
N MET A 222 6.88 18.62 12.11
CA MET A 222 6.64 17.55 13.07
C MET A 222 7.35 17.86 14.38
N TRP A 223 6.70 17.47 15.46
CA TRP A 223 7.11 17.75 16.82
C TRP A 223 7.08 16.47 17.65
N ASN A 224 8.02 16.35 18.57
CA ASN A 224 8.04 15.29 19.55
C ASN A 224 8.85 15.75 20.77
N ASP A 225 8.14 15.98 21.88
CA ASP A 225 8.72 16.23 23.21
C ASP A 225 9.77 17.35 23.25
N GLY A 226 9.35 18.58 22.89
CA GLY A 226 10.27 19.74 22.91
C GLY A 226 11.16 19.86 21.67
N LEU A 227 11.21 18.83 20.82
CA LEU A 227 12.13 18.77 19.69
C LEU A 227 11.40 18.71 18.34
N TYR A 228 12.03 19.33 17.35
CA TYR A 228 11.62 19.23 15.96
C TYR A 228 12.04 17.89 15.35
N VAL A 229 11.16 17.34 14.52
CA VAL A 229 11.42 16.14 13.75
C VAL A 229 11.38 16.52 12.27
N ILE A 230 12.52 16.93 11.72
CA ILE A 230 12.59 17.53 10.37
C ILE A 230 13.48 16.70 9.44
N TRP A 231 13.22 16.82 8.13
CA TRP A 231 13.98 16.11 7.10
C TRP A 231 15.46 16.48 7.09
N GLN A 232 15.76 17.75 7.42
CA GLN A 232 17.12 18.30 7.42
C GLN A 232 18.08 17.49 8.31
N HIS A 233 17.62 16.99 9.47
CA HIS A 233 18.44 16.15 10.35
C HIS A 233 18.98 14.89 9.62
N ILE A 234 18.21 14.32 8.71
CA ILE A 234 18.62 13.14 7.92
C ILE A 234 19.54 13.56 6.77
N THR A 235 19.23 14.66 6.10
CA THR A 235 20.04 15.20 4.99
C THR A 235 21.44 15.58 5.47
N GLU A 236 21.56 16.28 6.59
CA GLU A 236 22.84 16.68 7.16
C GLU A 236 23.66 15.46 7.58
N LEU A 237 23.03 14.49 8.26
CA LEU A 237 23.69 13.24 8.63
C LEU A 237 24.23 12.49 7.40
N PHE A 238 23.46 12.46 6.31
CA PHE A 238 23.90 11.84 5.06
C PHE A 238 25.12 12.55 4.47
N HIS A 239 25.12 13.88 4.41
CA HIS A 239 26.25 14.64 3.87
C HIS A 239 27.52 14.49 4.73
N GLN A 240 27.36 14.47 6.06
CA GLN A 240 28.47 14.19 6.98
C GLN A 240 29.03 12.77 6.75
N ASP A 241 28.18 11.76 6.57
CA ASP A 241 28.62 10.39 6.29
C ASP A 241 29.30 10.24 4.91
N MET A 242 28.96 11.10 3.95
CA MET A 242 29.63 11.13 2.63
C MET A 242 31.08 11.62 2.71
N GLU A 243 31.39 12.51 3.66
CA GLU A 243 32.73 13.03 3.88
C GLU A 243 33.61 12.04 4.68
N ASN A 244 33.00 11.05 5.33
CA ASN A 244 33.71 10.02 6.08
C ASN A 244 34.36 8.99 5.12
N GLY A 245 35.66 8.72 5.34
CA GLY A 245 36.39 7.68 4.60
C GLY A 245 35.83 6.27 4.83
N LEU A 246 35.19 6.03 5.97
CA LEU A 246 34.46 4.80 6.29
C LEU A 246 32.98 5.11 6.51
N LYS A 247 32.15 4.74 5.54
CA LYS A 247 30.70 5.00 5.58
C LYS A 247 30.01 4.22 6.69
N LEU A 248 29.32 4.93 7.57
CA LEU A 248 28.50 4.38 8.64
C LEU A 248 27.11 3.97 8.13
N LEU A 249 26.61 4.63 7.08
CA LEU A 249 25.29 4.40 6.48
C LEU A 249 25.42 3.99 5.00
N PRO A 250 26.10 2.88 4.68
CA PRO A 250 26.42 2.50 3.29
C PRO A 250 25.20 2.20 2.40
N LYS A 251 24.01 2.03 3.00
CA LYS A 251 22.75 1.82 2.27
C LYS A 251 22.10 3.13 1.82
N LEU A 252 22.38 4.24 2.51
CA LEU A 252 21.87 5.52 2.10
C LEU A 252 22.65 6.02 0.89
N THR A 253 21.91 6.46 -0.12
CA THR A 253 22.42 7.01 -1.37
C THR A 253 21.77 8.35 -1.62
N TYR A 254 22.29 9.11 -2.59
CA TYR A 254 21.71 10.40 -2.94
C TYR A 254 20.22 10.30 -3.30
N ASP A 255 19.77 9.21 -3.93
CA ASP A 255 18.36 8.99 -4.28
C ASP A 255 17.43 8.80 -3.06
N HIS A 256 17.98 8.52 -1.88
CA HIS A 256 17.21 8.51 -0.62
C HIS A 256 16.88 9.92 -0.14
N ILE A 257 17.76 10.88 -0.45
CA ILE A 257 17.67 12.28 -0.02
C ILE A 257 16.97 13.11 -1.10
N ASN A 258 17.42 13.01 -2.35
CA ASN A 258 16.85 13.67 -3.51
C ASN A 258 15.72 12.82 -4.10
N ILE A 259 14.53 12.97 -3.52
CA ILE A 259 13.40 12.12 -3.84
C ILE A 259 12.77 12.52 -5.18
N SER A 260 13.04 11.73 -6.22
CA SER A 260 12.30 11.72 -7.48
C SER A 260 10.96 10.98 -7.34
N SER A 261 10.04 11.18 -8.30
CA SER A 261 8.76 10.45 -8.38
C SER A 261 8.94 8.93 -8.28
N TYR A 262 10.01 8.40 -8.87
CA TYR A 262 10.35 6.98 -8.83
C TYR A 262 10.80 6.51 -7.43
N SER A 263 11.69 7.26 -6.78
CA SER A 263 12.18 6.92 -5.43
C SER A 263 11.10 7.10 -4.34
N ALA A 264 10.11 7.97 -4.56
CA ALA A 264 9.04 8.26 -3.59
C ALA A 264 8.17 7.03 -3.27
N MET A 265 7.96 6.13 -4.25
CA MET A 265 7.13 4.95 -4.10
C MET A 265 7.89 3.71 -3.59
N ARG A 266 9.22 3.76 -3.53
CA ARG A 266 10.06 2.61 -3.14
C ARG A 266 10.07 2.41 -1.63
N VAL A 267 9.28 1.45 -1.16
CA VAL A 267 9.22 1.05 0.26
C VAL A 267 10.60 0.66 0.82
N SER A 268 11.47 0.07 0.00
CA SER A 268 12.83 -0.28 0.41
C SER A 268 13.67 0.94 0.80
N PHE A 269 13.50 2.07 0.12
CA PHE A 269 14.22 3.31 0.44
C PHE A 269 13.69 3.90 1.75
N VAL A 270 12.36 3.87 1.92
CA VAL A 270 11.71 4.30 3.16
C VAL A 270 12.23 3.51 4.36
N ALA A 271 12.30 2.19 4.25
CA ALA A 271 12.80 1.33 5.32
C ALA A 271 14.31 1.53 5.61
N GLN A 272 15.09 2.00 4.64
CA GLN A 272 16.51 2.31 4.85
C GLN A 272 16.70 3.66 5.54
N VAL A 273 15.90 4.67 5.19
CA VAL A 273 15.90 5.99 5.82
C VAL A 273 15.37 5.92 7.26
N LEU A 274 14.23 5.27 7.47
CA LEU A 274 13.61 5.08 8.79
C LEU A 274 14.10 3.78 9.44
N SER A 275 15.42 3.65 9.61
CA SER A 275 16.06 2.43 10.12
C SER A 275 16.70 2.61 11.50
N ALA A 276 16.87 1.50 12.23
CA ALA A 276 17.63 1.48 13.49
C ALA A 276 19.10 1.90 13.29
N SER A 277 19.71 1.61 12.13
CA SER A 277 21.07 2.06 11.82
C SER A 277 21.17 3.58 11.73
N VAL A 278 20.23 4.24 11.05
CA VAL A 278 20.16 5.72 11.00
C VAL A 278 19.96 6.29 12.39
N SER A 279 19.08 5.68 13.20
CA SER A 279 18.90 6.09 14.60
C SER A 279 20.20 5.99 15.41
N ALA A 280 20.90 4.87 15.32
CA ALA A 280 22.14 4.64 16.08
C ALA A 280 23.24 5.63 15.71
N VAL A 281 23.44 5.89 14.41
CA VAL A 281 24.43 6.88 13.94
C VAL A 281 24.03 8.29 14.39
N MET A 282 22.76 8.66 14.23
CA MET A 282 22.26 9.97 14.66
C MET A 282 22.46 10.20 16.16
N ARG A 283 22.16 9.21 17.02
CA ARG A 283 22.39 9.31 18.47
C ARG A 283 23.85 9.44 18.87
N THR A 284 24.77 8.94 18.04
CA THR A 284 26.19 8.87 18.37
C THR A 284 26.95 10.09 17.85
N PHE A 285 26.59 10.58 16.66
CA PHE A 285 27.39 11.57 15.93
C PHE A 285 26.65 12.89 15.65
N SER A 286 25.32 12.95 15.81
CA SER A 286 24.56 14.18 15.58
C SER A 286 24.30 14.94 16.88
N SER A 287 23.88 16.19 16.75
CA SER A 287 23.56 17.07 17.88
C SER A 287 22.32 16.59 18.67
N PRO A 288 22.20 16.96 19.97
CA PRO A 288 21.11 16.49 20.83
C PRO A 288 19.69 16.87 20.34
N ASP A 289 19.56 17.93 19.55
CA ASP A 289 18.30 18.36 18.93
C ASP A 289 17.75 17.35 17.89
N THR A 290 18.59 16.46 17.37
CA THR A 290 18.19 15.38 16.45
C THR A 290 17.61 14.15 17.17
N ALA A 291 17.65 14.11 18.50
CA ALA A 291 17.28 12.92 19.29
C ALA A 291 15.84 12.44 19.03
N ALA A 292 14.92 13.36 18.76
CA ALA A 292 13.54 13.02 18.41
C ALA A 292 13.40 12.40 17.02
N THR A 293 14.17 12.86 16.02
CA THR A 293 14.23 12.21 14.70
C THR A 293 14.84 10.82 14.81
N ALA A 294 15.92 10.67 15.59
CA ALA A 294 16.53 9.37 15.85
C ALA A 294 15.52 8.41 16.50
N LYS A 295 14.72 8.89 17.47
CA LYS A 295 13.68 8.08 18.12
C LYS A 295 12.58 7.66 17.16
N LEU A 296 12.17 8.54 16.24
CA LEU A 296 11.20 8.19 15.20
C LEU A 296 11.73 7.06 14.31
N CYS A 297 12.97 7.14 13.83
CA CYS A 297 13.57 6.10 12.99
C CYS A 297 13.60 4.73 13.69
N GLU A 298 14.01 4.68 14.95
CA GLU A 298 14.06 3.46 15.76
C GLU A 298 12.68 2.82 15.96
N MET A 299 11.69 3.64 16.32
CA MET A 299 10.31 3.19 16.59
C MET A 299 9.65 2.67 15.32
N VAL A 300 9.83 3.36 14.20
CA VAL A 300 9.24 2.95 12.91
C VAL A 300 9.92 1.70 12.36
N ASP A 301 11.24 1.58 12.46
CA ASP A 301 11.97 0.38 12.02
C ASP A 301 11.50 -0.87 12.77
N SER A 302 11.43 -0.78 14.10
CA SER A 302 11.00 -1.89 14.96
C SER A 302 9.53 -2.27 14.72
N PHE A 303 8.65 -1.28 14.55
CA PHE A 303 7.24 -1.51 14.20
C PHE A 303 7.09 -2.17 12.82
N PHE A 304 7.84 -1.71 11.82
CA PHE A 304 7.73 -2.25 10.47
C PHE A 304 8.29 -3.68 10.40
N ASP A 305 9.40 -3.95 11.10
CA ASP A 305 9.96 -5.29 11.22
C ASP A 305 8.94 -6.28 11.84
N CYS A 306 8.16 -5.85 12.84
CA CYS A 306 7.09 -6.65 13.44
C CYS A 306 6.01 -7.10 12.45
N LEU A 307 5.80 -6.35 11.36
CA LEU A 307 4.69 -6.55 10.42
C LEU A 307 5.16 -7.04 9.04
N ASN A 308 6.46 -7.17 8.83
CA ASN A 308 7.04 -7.47 7.53
C ASN A 308 7.90 -8.74 7.54
N VAL A 309 7.52 -9.73 8.34
CA VAL A 309 8.15 -11.06 8.38
C VAL A 309 7.86 -11.81 7.08
N ARG A 310 8.92 -12.27 6.40
CA ARG A 310 8.82 -13.03 5.13
C ARG A 310 9.61 -14.33 5.12
N SER A 311 10.47 -14.53 6.12
CA SER A 311 11.40 -15.65 6.23
C SER A 311 11.63 -15.97 7.70
N THR A 312 11.84 -17.23 7.99
CA THR A 312 12.13 -17.71 9.35
C THR A 312 13.52 -17.32 9.83
N THR A 313 14.49 -17.12 8.93
CA THR A 313 15.91 -16.91 9.25
C THR A 313 16.43 -15.52 8.93
N GLU A 314 15.65 -14.69 8.22
CA GLU A 314 16.08 -13.34 7.81
C GLU A 314 16.47 -12.45 9.01
N HIS A 315 15.76 -12.61 10.12
CA HIS A 315 15.97 -11.87 11.36
C HIS A 315 17.38 -12.11 11.96
N GLU A 316 17.91 -13.33 11.84
CA GLU A 316 19.25 -13.70 12.32
C GLU A 316 20.33 -13.05 11.45
N ARG A 317 20.25 -13.23 10.13
CA ARG A 317 21.20 -12.66 9.17
C ARG A 317 21.26 -11.14 9.26
N LYS A 318 20.09 -10.49 9.41
CA LYS A 318 19.99 -9.03 9.53
C LYS A 318 20.20 -8.51 10.95
N ARG A 319 20.30 -9.41 11.95
CA ARG A 319 20.37 -9.07 13.38
C ARG A 319 19.22 -8.15 13.82
N LYS A 320 18.02 -8.43 13.33
CA LYS A 320 16.78 -7.67 13.58
C LYS A 320 15.80 -8.53 14.38
N PRO A 321 15.83 -8.53 15.72
CA PRO A 321 14.98 -9.42 16.53
C PRO A 321 13.48 -9.17 16.31
N PHE A 322 13.08 -7.93 16.03
CA PHE A 322 11.68 -7.60 15.72
C PHE A 322 11.14 -8.24 14.44
N LEU A 323 12.03 -8.68 13.53
CA LEU A 323 11.70 -9.33 12.26
C LEU A 323 11.54 -10.86 12.41
N ALA A 324 11.67 -11.42 13.60
CA ALA A 324 11.52 -12.85 13.84
C ALA A 324 10.07 -13.32 13.52
N PRO A 325 9.84 -14.57 13.08
CA PRO A 325 8.48 -15.10 13.00
C PRO A 325 7.80 -15.14 14.37
N TYR A 326 6.49 -14.87 14.42
CA TYR A 326 5.71 -15.09 15.65
C TYR A 326 5.47 -16.58 15.83
N THR A 327 5.98 -17.15 16.91
CA THR A 327 5.86 -18.58 17.23
C THR A 327 5.14 -18.83 18.56
N SER A 328 4.84 -17.78 19.32
CA SER A 328 4.21 -17.85 20.64
C SER A 328 3.17 -16.76 20.79
N VAL A 329 2.07 -17.06 21.47
CA VAL A 329 1.05 -16.05 21.85
C VAL A 329 1.52 -15.18 23.02
N GLN A 330 2.62 -15.55 23.68
CA GLN A 330 3.28 -14.76 24.72
C GLN A 330 4.52 -14.00 24.20
N ASP A 331 4.64 -13.82 22.89
CA ASP A 331 5.76 -13.09 22.29
C ASP A 331 5.88 -11.67 22.89
N VAL A 332 7.09 -11.34 23.35
CA VAL A 332 7.40 -10.06 24.02
C VAL A 332 7.14 -8.85 23.12
N ARG A 333 7.16 -9.04 21.79
CA ARG A 333 6.90 -7.98 20.82
C ARG A 333 5.44 -7.50 20.85
N PHE A 334 4.49 -8.34 21.26
CA PHE A 334 3.12 -7.89 21.50
C PHE A 334 3.09 -6.85 22.63
N ARG A 335 3.82 -7.11 23.72
CA ARG A 335 3.96 -6.13 24.81
C ARG A 335 4.69 -4.87 24.33
N TRP A 336 5.72 -5.01 23.51
CA TRP A 336 6.43 -3.84 22.97
C TRP A 336 5.51 -2.97 22.09
N LEU A 337 4.70 -3.58 21.22
CA LEU A 337 3.74 -2.86 20.37
C LEU A 337 2.73 -2.07 21.21
N GLU A 338 2.20 -2.67 22.28
CA GLU A 338 1.18 -2.04 23.13
C GLU A 338 1.76 -1.05 24.15
N SER A 339 2.80 -1.45 24.88
CA SER A 339 3.31 -0.68 26.02
C SER A 339 4.43 0.30 25.66
N THR A 340 5.10 0.10 24.52
CA THR A 340 6.23 0.96 24.09
C THR A 340 5.86 1.76 22.84
N PHE A 341 5.49 1.11 21.74
CA PHE A 341 5.24 1.79 20.47
C PHE A 341 3.94 2.60 20.49
N LEU A 342 2.83 2.01 20.93
CA LEU A 342 1.55 2.72 21.02
C LEU A 342 1.63 3.85 22.05
N LYS A 343 2.27 3.61 23.20
CA LYS A 343 2.53 4.65 24.20
C LYS A 343 3.36 5.80 23.62
N TYR A 344 4.43 5.52 22.88
CA TYR A 344 5.20 6.54 22.17
C TYR A 344 4.33 7.41 21.24
N LEU A 345 3.39 6.80 20.50
CA LEU A 345 2.47 7.56 19.64
C LEU A 345 1.49 8.41 20.46
N GLN A 346 1.00 7.91 21.60
CA GLN A 346 0.11 8.65 22.51
C GLN A 346 0.83 9.83 23.16
N ASP A 347 2.02 9.60 23.69
CA ASP A 347 2.87 10.62 24.32
C ASP A 347 3.24 11.70 23.30
N ARG A 348 3.59 11.30 22.07
CA ARG A 348 3.85 12.25 20.98
C ARG A 348 2.61 13.05 20.59
N LEU A 349 1.44 12.41 20.50
CA LEU A 349 0.18 13.11 20.23
C LEU A 349 -0.13 14.13 21.32
N GLN A 350 0.08 13.77 22.58
CA GLN A 350 -0.11 14.65 23.71
C GLN A 350 0.88 15.83 23.67
N SER A 351 2.16 15.56 23.39
CA SER A 351 3.18 16.59 23.20
C SER A 351 2.84 17.59 22.08
N ILE A 352 2.19 17.14 21.00
CA ILE A 352 1.71 18.03 19.94
C ILE A 352 0.56 18.91 20.43
N LYS A 353 -0.37 18.35 21.22
CA LYS A 353 -1.51 19.11 21.79
C LYS A 353 -1.04 20.16 22.79
N ASP A 354 0.00 19.85 23.56
CA ASP A 354 0.56 20.72 24.59
C ASP A 354 1.63 21.69 24.05
N ARG A 355 1.89 21.65 22.74
CA ARG A 355 2.91 22.47 22.10
C ARG A 355 2.57 23.97 22.26
N PRO A 356 3.46 24.79 22.85
CA PRO A 356 3.18 26.20 23.08
C PRO A 356 3.25 27.00 21.76
N GLY A 357 2.15 27.64 21.37
CA GLY A 357 2.07 28.51 20.19
C GLY A 357 0.89 28.21 19.27
N ASN A 358 0.72 29.00 18.22
CA ASN A 358 -0.35 28.84 17.24
C ASN A 358 0.05 27.83 16.16
N PHE A 359 -0.14 26.54 16.44
CA PHE A 359 0.08 25.46 15.49
C PHE A 359 -1.22 24.79 15.08
N THR A 360 -1.28 24.31 13.84
CA THR A 360 -2.39 23.48 13.37
C THR A 360 -2.43 22.18 14.16
N LYS A 361 -3.56 21.87 14.79
CA LYS A 361 -3.78 20.63 15.57
C LYS A 361 -3.82 19.35 14.72
N THR A 362 -3.71 19.46 13.39
CA THR A 362 -3.73 18.33 12.46
C THR A 362 -2.36 17.61 12.44
N ALA A 363 -2.34 16.39 12.99
CA ALA A 363 -1.18 15.49 13.02
C ALA A 363 -0.79 14.95 11.64
#